data_AF-A0AAU5V0I2-F1
#
_entry.id   AF-A0AAU5V0I2-F1
#
_cell.length_a   1.000
_cell.length_b   1.000
_cell.length_c   1.000
_cell.angle_alpha   90.00
_cell.angle_beta   90.00
_cell.angle_gamma   90.00
#
_symmetry.space_group_name_H-M   'P 1'
#
loop_
_entity.id
_entity.type
_entity.pdbx_description
1 polymer ?
#
loop_
_entity_poly.entity_id
_entity_poly.type
_entity_poly.pdbx_seq_one_letter_code
_entity_poly.pdbx_strand_id
1 'polypeptide(L)'
;MDEQHSAPRSDIELPERHPKAVPRRREAARVAVLRAAGDLLTDLGFHAMTVSAIAERAGVAKQTIYRRWRSKVSILLDVLEEDLRDGAPWPPRAEDAPAALEHHTTHLIHVFTQSSTGHVLFALIGHALQDPATAATLRGQVLTRQLQYDRARLGDALTSGPVPTPVLNRHDADQLLDLTVGPAFYRAFMTGQPMDPGFVKRLTVAALAPRHDSPCAGLRPFPGPSR
;
A
#
# COMPACT_ATOMS: atom_id res chain seq x y z
N MET A 1 -20.56 63.43 -43.81
CA MET A 1 -21.51 62.42 -44.28
C MET A 1 -20.97 61.90 -45.60
N ASP A 2 -20.54 60.66 -45.78
CA ASP A 2 -20.57 59.45 -44.94
C ASP A 2 -19.52 58.45 -45.46
N GLU A 3 -19.11 57.57 -44.55
CA GLU A 3 -18.70 56.16 -44.69
C GLU A 3 -17.72 55.73 -45.81
N GLN A 4 -16.50 55.28 -45.50
CA GLN A 4 -16.13 53.97 -44.95
C GLN A 4 -16.60 52.75 -45.77
N HIS A 5 -15.64 52.10 -46.44
CA HIS A 5 -15.59 50.65 -46.49
C HIS A 5 -14.14 50.16 -46.48
N SER A 6 -13.65 49.92 -45.26
CA SER A 6 -12.41 49.21 -44.95
C SER A 6 -12.73 47.72 -44.88
N ALA A 7 -12.16 46.92 -45.77
CA ALA A 7 -12.29 45.46 -45.71
C ALA A 7 -11.57 44.91 -44.46
N PRO A 8 -12.17 43.96 -43.70
CA PRO A 8 -11.53 43.41 -42.53
C PRO A 8 -10.52 42.32 -42.91
N ARG A 9 -9.33 42.40 -42.30
CA ARG A 9 -8.36 41.30 -42.24
C ARG A 9 -8.96 40.19 -41.38
N SER A 10 -9.01 38.98 -41.92
CA SER A 10 -9.35 37.78 -41.17
C SER A 10 -8.25 37.47 -40.17
N ASP A 11 -8.55 37.63 -38.89
CA ASP A 11 -7.73 37.16 -37.79
C ASP A 11 -7.70 35.63 -37.81
N ILE A 12 -6.52 35.06 -38.08
CA ILE A 12 -6.25 33.64 -37.91
C ILE A 12 -6.04 33.41 -36.41
N GLU A 13 -7.12 33.07 -35.71
CA GLU A 13 -7.05 32.65 -34.31
C GLU A 13 -6.43 31.24 -34.25
N LEU A 14 -5.14 31.17 -33.92
CA LEU A 14 -4.45 29.91 -33.64
C LEU A 14 -4.97 29.38 -32.30
N PRO A 15 -5.39 28.09 -32.19
CA PRO A 15 -5.93 27.57 -30.95
C PRO A 15 -4.86 27.51 -29.87
N GLU A 16 -5.09 28.23 -28.79
CA GLU A 16 -4.26 28.20 -27.58
C GLU A 16 -4.14 26.77 -27.05
N ARG A 17 -2.93 26.20 -27.09
CA ARG A 17 -2.64 24.93 -26.42
C ARG A 17 -2.70 25.14 -24.91
N HIS A 18 -3.81 24.78 -24.30
CA HIS A 18 -3.96 24.81 -22.85
C HIS A 18 -2.93 23.91 -22.13
N PRO A 19 -2.08 24.47 -21.25
CA PRO A 19 -1.03 23.71 -20.54
C PRO A 19 -1.54 22.69 -19.52
N LYS A 20 -2.85 22.68 -19.21
CA LYS A 20 -3.50 21.76 -18.25
C LYS A 20 -3.71 20.33 -18.80
N ALA A 21 -3.61 20.11 -20.11
CA ALA A 21 -3.87 18.80 -20.71
C ALA A 21 -2.73 17.78 -20.50
N VAL A 22 -1.49 18.25 -20.34
CA VAL A 22 -0.30 17.40 -20.24
C VAL A 22 -0.20 16.68 -18.88
N PRO A 23 -0.44 17.32 -17.72
CA PRO A 23 -0.43 16.64 -16.42
C PRO A 23 -1.48 15.52 -16.34
N ARG A 24 -2.72 15.78 -16.82
CA ARG A 24 -3.82 14.81 -16.77
C ARG A 24 -3.53 13.57 -17.64
N ARG A 25 -2.95 13.76 -18.82
CA ARG A 25 -2.56 12.66 -19.71
C ARG A 25 -1.42 11.82 -19.11
N ARG A 26 -0.45 12.47 -18.44
CA ARG A 26 0.66 11.78 -17.76
C ARG A 26 0.16 10.92 -16.60
N GLU A 27 -0.81 11.42 -15.85
CA GLU A 27 -1.38 10.67 -14.73
C GLU A 27 -2.26 9.51 -15.20
N ALA A 28 -3.08 9.71 -16.25
CA ALA A 28 -3.83 8.62 -16.87
C ALA A 28 -2.92 7.49 -17.38
N ALA A 29 -1.80 7.85 -18.02
CA ALA A 29 -0.80 6.87 -18.45
C ALA A 29 -0.15 6.14 -17.26
N ARG A 30 0.07 6.82 -16.13
CA ARG A 30 0.59 6.19 -14.92
C ARG A 30 -0.37 5.13 -14.40
N VAL A 31 -1.62 5.51 -14.18
CA VAL A 31 -2.67 4.61 -13.67
C VAL A 31 -2.84 3.40 -14.58
N ALA A 32 -2.83 3.60 -15.91
CA ALA A 32 -2.90 2.50 -16.87
C ALA A 32 -1.73 1.51 -16.73
N VAL A 33 -0.50 2.01 -16.53
CA VAL A 33 0.69 1.18 -16.32
C VAL A 33 0.61 0.39 -15.01
N LEU A 34 0.18 1.02 -13.92
CA LEU A 34 0.06 0.34 -12.62
C LEU A 34 -0.98 -0.78 -12.66
N ARG A 35 -2.16 -0.51 -13.23
CA ARG A 35 -3.20 -1.53 -13.43
C ARG A 35 -2.70 -2.70 -14.28
N ALA A 36 -2.10 -2.40 -15.44
CA ALA A 36 -1.57 -3.42 -16.33
C ALA A 36 -0.50 -4.29 -15.64
N ALA A 37 0.34 -3.71 -14.78
CA ALA A 37 1.34 -4.44 -14.02
C ALA A 37 0.73 -5.36 -12.95
N GLY A 38 -0.27 -4.88 -12.20
CA GLY A 38 -1.02 -5.71 -11.24
C GLY A 38 -1.73 -6.89 -11.91
N ASP A 39 -2.39 -6.63 -13.04
CA ASP A 39 -3.10 -7.65 -13.82
C ASP A 39 -2.12 -8.69 -14.38
N LEU A 40 -1.02 -8.26 -15.00
CA LEU A 40 -0.02 -9.17 -15.55
C LEU A 40 0.67 -10.00 -14.47
N LEU A 41 0.90 -9.42 -13.30
CA LEU A 41 1.46 -10.17 -12.17
C LEU A 41 0.52 -11.31 -11.76
N THR A 42 -0.78 -11.03 -11.71
CA THR A 42 -1.81 -12.02 -11.35
C THR A 42 -1.97 -13.09 -12.44
N ASP A 43 -1.97 -12.68 -13.71
CA ASP A 43 -2.16 -13.60 -14.86
C ASP A 43 -0.95 -14.49 -15.14
N LEU A 44 0.27 -13.93 -15.08
CA LEU A 44 1.49 -14.56 -15.58
C LEU A 44 2.51 -14.88 -14.49
N GLY A 45 2.37 -14.28 -13.31
CA GLY A 45 3.37 -14.34 -12.26
C GLY A 45 4.57 -13.43 -12.49
N PHE A 46 5.38 -13.27 -11.44
CA PHE A 46 6.47 -12.29 -11.40
C PHE A 46 7.54 -12.51 -12.48
N HIS A 47 7.90 -13.77 -12.76
CA HIS A 47 8.98 -14.09 -13.68
C HIS A 47 8.63 -13.82 -15.14
N ALA A 48 7.44 -14.25 -15.59
CA ALA A 48 6.99 -14.10 -16.97
C ALA A 48 6.59 -12.65 -17.31
N MET A 49 6.25 -11.83 -16.30
CA MET A 49 5.95 -10.42 -16.50
C MET A 49 7.17 -9.63 -16.99
N THR A 50 7.01 -8.84 -18.06
CA THR A 50 8.04 -7.96 -18.62
C THR A 50 7.55 -6.52 -18.78
N VAL A 51 8.48 -5.56 -18.79
CA VAL A 51 8.15 -4.15 -19.08
C VAL A 51 7.50 -3.99 -20.46
N SER A 52 7.88 -4.84 -21.42
CA SER A 52 7.28 -4.86 -22.76
C SER A 52 5.80 -5.23 -22.71
N ALA A 53 5.45 -6.31 -22.01
CA ALA A 53 4.07 -6.76 -21.84
C ALA A 53 3.24 -5.71 -21.09
N ILE A 54 3.82 -5.07 -20.07
CA ILE A 54 3.15 -3.98 -19.34
C ILE A 54 2.86 -2.80 -20.28
N ALA A 55 3.83 -2.39 -21.10
CA ALA A 55 3.66 -1.30 -22.06
C ALA A 55 2.55 -1.59 -23.07
N GLU A 56 2.54 -2.80 -23.62
CA GLU A 56 1.54 -3.28 -24.57
C GLU A 56 0.14 -3.27 -23.95
N ARG A 57 -0.03 -3.90 -22.77
CA ARG A 57 -1.33 -3.95 -22.08
C ARG A 57 -1.83 -2.58 -21.64
N ALA A 58 -0.94 -1.69 -21.18
CA ALA A 58 -1.30 -0.34 -20.80
C ALA A 58 -1.55 0.61 -21.99
N GLY A 59 -1.26 0.18 -23.23
CA GLY A 59 -1.39 1.02 -24.42
C GLY A 59 -0.42 2.21 -24.44
N VAL A 60 0.77 2.06 -23.85
CA VAL A 60 1.77 3.13 -23.77
C VAL A 60 3.09 2.71 -24.42
N ALA A 61 3.83 3.68 -24.97
CA ALA A 61 5.17 3.42 -25.47
C ALA A 61 6.13 3.03 -24.33
N LYS A 62 7.05 2.08 -24.57
CA LYS A 62 8.06 1.67 -23.57
C LYS A 62 8.88 2.85 -23.04
N GLN A 63 9.20 3.82 -23.89
CA GLN A 63 9.92 5.04 -23.50
C GLN A 63 9.16 5.87 -22.45
N THR A 64 7.82 5.84 -22.46
CA THR A 64 6.98 6.48 -21.44
C THR A 64 7.16 5.82 -20.09
N ILE A 65 7.31 4.48 -20.06
CA ILE A 65 7.57 3.73 -18.83
C ILE A 65 8.99 4.00 -18.33
N TYR A 66 10.02 3.82 -19.17
CA TYR A 66 11.42 3.97 -18.76
C TYR A 66 11.79 5.36 -18.25
N ARG A 67 11.03 6.39 -18.64
CA ARG A 67 11.19 7.75 -18.09
C ARG A 67 10.86 7.85 -16.60
N ARG A 68 9.96 7.00 -16.09
CA ARG A 68 9.46 7.04 -14.70
C ARG A 68 9.94 5.85 -13.87
N TRP A 69 10.01 4.67 -14.47
CA TRP A 69 10.37 3.43 -13.78
C TRP A 69 11.62 2.82 -14.38
N ARG A 70 12.56 2.46 -13.51
CA ARG A 70 13.84 1.85 -13.92
C ARG A 70 13.72 0.35 -14.16
N SER A 71 12.72 -0.29 -13.54
CA SER A 71 12.51 -1.74 -13.62
C SER A 71 11.04 -2.10 -13.39
N LYS A 72 10.65 -3.34 -13.73
CA LYS A 72 9.32 -3.86 -13.37
C LYS A 72 9.08 -3.88 -11.86
N VAL A 73 10.14 -4.04 -11.06
CA VAL A 73 10.07 -3.97 -9.59
C VAL A 73 9.71 -2.56 -9.13
N SER A 74 10.30 -1.52 -9.72
CA SER A 74 9.91 -0.14 -9.40
C SER A 74 8.46 0.17 -9.79
N ILE A 75 7.92 -0.50 -10.81
CA ILE A 75 6.48 -0.39 -11.14
C ILE A 75 5.65 -1.05 -10.05
N LEU A 76 6.00 -2.27 -9.63
CA LEU A 76 5.28 -2.99 -8.57
C LEU A 76 5.34 -2.28 -7.21
N LEU A 77 6.44 -1.62 -6.88
CA LEU A 77 6.53 -0.78 -5.68
C LEU A 77 5.53 0.38 -5.73
N ASP A 78 5.40 1.05 -6.88
CA ASP A 78 4.38 2.09 -7.09
C ASP A 78 2.95 1.51 -7.05
N VAL A 79 2.73 0.29 -7.58
CA VAL A 79 1.44 -0.41 -7.47
C VAL A 79 1.09 -0.62 -6.00
N LEU A 80 2.01 -1.21 -5.23
CA LEU A 80 1.79 -1.46 -3.81
C LEU A 80 1.56 -0.17 -3.04
N GLU A 81 2.32 0.88 -3.31
CA GLU A 81 2.13 2.18 -2.64
C GLU A 81 0.76 2.80 -2.95
N GLU A 82 0.29 2.70 -4.20
CA GLU A 82 -1.05 3.17 -4.58
C GLU A 82 -2.15 2.38 -3.88
N ASP A 83 -2.07 1.05 -3.94
CA ASP A 83 -3.06 0.16 -3.34
C ASP A 83 -3.16 0.36 -1.82
N LEU A 84 -2.03 0.53 -1.14
CA LEU A 84 -2.01 0.79 0.30
C LEU A 84 -2.59 2.16 0.65
N ARG A 85 -2.41 3.17 -0.22
CA ARG A 85 -3.00 4.50 -0.01
C ARG A 85 -4.52 4.48 -0.14
N ASP A 86 -5.05 3.67 -1.06
CA ASP A 86 -6.47 3.60 -1.37
C ASP A 86 -7.21 2.55 -0.52
N GLY A 87 -6.50 1.57 0.05
CA GLY A 87 -7.06 0.37 0.68
C GLY A 87 -7.78 0.56 2.01
N ALA A 88 -7.96 1.79 2.53
CA ALA A 88 -8.70 2.14 3.75
C ALA A 88 -8.84 1.00 4.80
N PRO A 89 -7.74 0.51 5.40
CA PRO A 89 -7.73 -0.71 6.21
C PRO A 89 -8.37 -0.54 7.60
N TRP A 90 -8.95 0.63 7.88
CA TRP A 90 -9.59 0.98 9.13
C TRP A 90 -10.96 1.61 8.86
N PRO A 91 -11.94 1.42 9.76
CA PRO A 91 -13.26 2.02 9.63
C PRO A 91 -13.15 3.55 9.60
N PRO A 92 -14.02 4.26 8.85
CA PRO A 92 -13.95 5.73 8.74
C PRO A 92 -14.30 6.44 10.06
N ARG A 93 -15.11 5.80 10.90
CA ARG A 93 -15.46 6.30 12.24
C ARG A 93 -14.61 5.60 13.29
N ALA A 94 -14.27 6.33 14.36
CA ALA A 94 -13.63 5.76 15.52
C ALA A 94 -14.54 4.68 16.14
N GLU A 95 -14.00 3.47 16.21
CA GLU A 95 -14.54 2.34 16.96
C GLU A 95 -13.72 2.18 18.26
N ASP A 96 -14.17 1.32 19.17
CA ASP A 96 -13.30 0.90 20.27
C ASP A 96 -12.12 0.07 19.76
N ALA A 97 -11.06 -0.04 20.57
CA ALA A 97 -9.83 -0.72 20.17
C ALA A 97 -10.03 -2.19 19.73
N PRO A 98 -10.85 -3.02 20.42
CA PRO A 98 -11.15 -4.37 19.96
C PRO A 98 -11.76 -4.42 18.56
N ALA A 99 -12.83 -3.66 18.30
CA ALA A 99 -13.49 -3.68 17.00
C ALA A 99 -12.58 -3.16 15.89
N ALA A 100 -11.81 -2.10 16.16
CA ALA A 100 -10.85 -1.56 15.21
C ALA A 100 -9.76 -2.59 14.83
N LEU A 101 -9.23 -3.35 15.80
CA LEU A 101 -8.25 -4.42 15.54
C LEU A 101 -8.86 -5.59 14.77
N GLU A 102 -10.09 -6.00 15.08
CA GLU A 102 -10.78 -7.06 14.35
C GLU A 102 -11.03 -6.66 12.89
N HIS A 103 -11.46 -5.41 12.65
CA HIS A 103 -11.64 -4.86 11.32
C HIS A 103 -10.32 -4.87 10.54
N HIS A 104 -9.27 -4.29 11.14
CA HIS A 104 -7.96 -4.21 10.50
C HIS A 104 -7.41 -5.60 10.16
N THR A 105 -7.48 -6.55 11.09
CA THR A 105 -7.01 -7.92 10.88
C THR A 105 -7.81 -8.62 9.78
N THR A 106 -9.14 -8.44 9.75
CA THR A 106 -10.00 -8.99 8.70
C THR A 106 -9.64 -8.42 7.33
N HIS A 107 -9.40 -7.11 7.26
CA HIS A 107 -8.95 -6.46 6.03
C HIS A 107 -7.60 -7.00 5.57
N LEU A 108 -6.62 -7.16 6.47
CA LEU A 108 -5.32 -7.73 6.13
C LEU A 108 -5.44 -9.16 5.61
N ILE A 109 -6.29 -9.98 6.21
CA ILE A 109 -6.56 -11.34 5.72
C ILE A 109 -7.08 -11.29 4.28
N HIS A 110 -8.05 -10.42 3.99
CA HIS A 110 -8.55 -10.22 2.63
C HIS A 110 -7.43 -9.79 1.68
N VAL A 111 -6.61 -8.80 2.06
CA VAL A 111 -5.47 -8.34 1.24
C VAL A 111 -4.51 -9.49 0.96
N PHE A 112 -4.10 -10.25 1.97
CA PHE A 112 -3.11 -11.31 1.79
C PHE A 112 -3.65 -12.50 0.98
N THR A 113 -4.95 -12.78 1.04
CA THR A 113 -5.49 -14.04 0.49
C THR A 113 -6.37 -13.87 -0.74
N GLN A 114 -6.90 -12.67 -0.99
CA GLN A 114 -7.96 -12.44 -1.97
C GLN A 114 -7.73 -11.22 -2.87
N SER A 115 -6.67 -10.42 -2.66
CA SER A 115 -6.44 -9.22 -3.46
C SER A 115 -5.19 -9.31 -4.36
N SER A 116 -5.19 -8.52 -5.44
CA SER A 116 -3.99 -8.30 -6.26
C SER A 116 -2.86 -7.66 -5.46
N THR A 117 -3.19 -6.81 -4.49
CA THR A 117 -2.22 -6.17 -3.59
C THR A 117 -1.41 -7.20 -2.80
N GLY A 118 -2.04 -8.27 -2.31
CA GLY A 118 -1.34 -9.39 -1.67
C GLY A 118 -0.35 -10.08 -2.60
N HIS A 119 -0.76 -10.36 -3.84
CA HIS A 119 0.13 -10.93 -4.87
C HIS A 119 1.34 -10.03 -5.16
N VAL A 120 1.12 -8.71 -5.28
CA VAL A 120 2.18 -7.72 -5.45
C VAL A 120 3.13 -7.70 -4.26
N LEU A 121 2.60 -7.66 -3.03
CA LEU A 121 3.38 -7.67 -1.82
C LEU A 121 4.28 -8.91 -1.73
N PHE A 122 3.73 -10.12 -1.95
CA PHE A 122 4.51 -11.35 -1.87
C PHE A 122 5.54 -11.49 -2.98
N ALA A 123 5.23 -11.03 -4.19
CA ALA A 123 6.21 -10.97 -5.27
C ALA A 123 7.38 -10.04 -4.93
N LEU A 124 7.10 -8.88 -4.33
CA LEU A 124 8.11 -7.94 -3.86
C LEU A 124 8.93 -8.50 -2.69
N ILE A 125 8.29 -9.18 -1.73
CA ILE A 125 9.00 -9.86 -0.64
C ILE A 125 9.94 -10.92 -1.21
N GLY A 126 9.45 -11.77 -2.12
CA GLY A 126 10.28 -12.79 -2.78
C GLY A 126 11.49 -12.19 -3.48
N HIS A 127 11.32 -11.06 -4.18
CA HIS A 127 12.44 -10.37 -4.81
C HIS A 127 13.39 -9.70 -3.80
N ALA A 128 12.85 -9.10 -2.74
CA ALA A 128 13.62 -8.43 -1.68
C ALA A 128 14.51 -9.39 -0.89
N LEU A 129 14.24 -10.70 -0.89
CA LEU A 129 15.13 -11.70 -0.30
C LEU A 129 16.46 -11.84 -1.07
N GLN A 130 16.51 -11.43 -2.33
CA GLN A 130 17.67 -11.53 -3.20
C GLN A 130 18.27 -10.17 -3.58
N ASP A 131 17.49 -9.09 -3.46
CA ASP A 131 17.91 -7.73 -3.81
C ASP A 131 17.79 -6.77 -2.61
N PRO A 132 18.93 -6.39 -1.98
CA PRO A 132 18.93 -5.46 -0.85
C PRO A 132 18.34 -4.09 -1.15
N ALA A 133 18.46 -3.61 -2.40
CA ALA A 133 17.90 -2.31 -2.81
C ALA A 133 16.37 -2.33 -2.76
N THR A 134 15.74 -3.36 -3.32
CA THR A 134 14.29 -3.58 -3.21
C THR A 134 13.88 -3.73 -1.74
N ALA A 135 14.64 -4.49 -0.95
CA ALA A 135 14.34 -4.66 0.47
C ALA A 135 14.36 -3.33 1.24
N ALA A 136 15.33 -2.45 0.94
CA ALA A 136 15.45 -1.13 1.52
C ALA A 136 14.27 -0.22 1.13
N THR A 137 13.87 -0.21 -0.14
CA THR A 137 12.73 0.59 -0.60
C THR A 137 11.41 0.07 -0.03
N LEU A 138 11.17 -1.24 -0.10
CA LEU A 138 9.95 -1.86 0.41
C LEU A 138 9.76 -1.56 1.91
N ARG A 139 10.78 -1.82 2.73
CA ARG A 139 10.69 -1.59 4.18
C ARG A 139 10.73 -0.11 4.55
N GLY A 140 11.72 0.62 4.02
CA GLY A 140 12.04 1.98 4.45
C GLY A 140 11.13 3.07 3.88
N GLN A 141 10.40 2.78 2.80
CA GLN A 141 9.53 3.77 2.16
C GLN A 141 8.07 3.31 2.14
N VAL A 142 7.79 2.13 1.61
CA VAL A 142 6.40 1.68 1.42
C VAL A 142 5.78 1.22 2.74
N LEU A 143 6.36 0.18 3.36
CA LEU A 143 5.80 -0.40 4.58
C LEU A 143 5.95 0.52 5.80
N THR A 144 7.02 1.32 5.87
CA THR A 144 7.16 2.33 6.95
C THR A 144 5.99 3.31 6.96
N ARG A 145 5.54 3.80 5.79
CA ARG A 145 4.39 4.71 5.71
C ARG A 145 3.09 4.01 6.12
N GLN A 146 2.91 2.77 5.69
CA GLN A 146 1.75 1.97 6.06
C GLN A 146 1.69 1.76 7.59
N LEU A 147 2.79 1.34 8.20
CA LEU A 147 2.87 1.15 9.65
C LEU A 147 2.61 2.46 10.42
N GLN A 148 3.11 3.59 9.92
CA GLN A 148 2.82 4.90 10.52
C GLN A 148 1.33 5.24 10.44
N TYR A 149 0.68 4.94 9.33
CA TYR A 149 -0.75 5.12 9.16
C TYR A 149 -1.54 4.21 10.12
N ASP A 150 -1.23 2.92 10.16
CA ASP A 150 -1.89 1.95 11.05
C ASP A 150 -1.70 2.30 12.53
N ARG A 151 -0.49 2.72 12.92
CA ARG A 151 -0.18 3.19 14.27
C ARG A 151 -1.02 4.41 14.65
N ALA A 152 -1.21 5.36 13.73
CA ALA A 152 -2.03 6.53 13.99
C ALA A 152 -3.49 6.14 14.21
N ARG A 153 -4.06 5.31 13.33
CA ARG A 153 -5.46 4.84 13.41
C ARG A 153 -5.73 4.04 14.68
N LEU A 154 -4.82 3.13 15.04
CA LEU A 154 -4.95 2.37 16.29
C LEU A 154 -4.81 3.28 17.52
N GLY A 155 -3.91 4.25 17.48
CA GLY A 155 -3.79 5.27 18.54
C GLY A 155 -5.07 6.07 18.75
N ASP A 156 -5.75 6.45 17.67
CA ASP A 156 -7.04 7.13 17.74
C ASP A 156 -8.13 6.23 18.36
N ALA A 157 -8.17 4.94 18.01
CA ALA A 157 -9.12 3.97 18.57
C ALA A 157 -8.88 3.70 20.07
N LEU A 158 -7.61 3.64 20.50
CA LEU A 158 -7.22 3.48 21.90
C LEU A 158 -7.60 4.69 22.77
N THR A 159 -7.69 5.89 22.19
CA THR A 159 -8.03 7.13 22.92
C THR A 159 -9.52 7.46 22.90
N SER A 160 -10.28 6.91 21.94
CA SER A 160 -11.70 7.24 21.71
C SER A 160 -12.70 6.25 22.33
N GLY A 161 -12.23 5.12 22.91
CA GLY A 161 -13.09 4.05 23.42
C GLY A 161 -13.60 4.25 24.87
N PRO A 162 -14.77 3.67 25.23
CA PRO A 162 -15.37 3.80 26.57
C PRO A 162 -14.72 2.95 27.67
N VAL A 163 -13.63 2.24 27.37
CA VAL A 163 -12.92 1.38 28.32
C VAL A 163 -11.58 2.01 28.65
N PRO A 164 -11.23 2.21 29.93
CA PRO A 164 -9.83 2.32 30.30
C PRO A 164 -9.22 0.94 30.06
N THR A 165 -8.73 0.67 28.84
CA THR A 165 -7.88 -0.50 28.59
C THR A 165 -6.71 -0.33 29.55
N PRO A 166 -6.62 -1.13 30.62
CA PRO A 166 -5.69 -0.82 31.68
C PRO A 166 -4.30 -1.00 31.05
N VAL A 167 -3.55 0.10 31.01
CA VAL A 167 -2.13 0.14 30.62
C VAL A 167 -1.79 0.12 29.11
N LEU A 168 -2.73 0.33 28.16
CA LEU A 168 -2.34 0.47 26.74
C LEU A 168 -2.24 1.93 26.32
N ASN A 169 -1.04 2.37 25.94
CA ASN A 169 -0.75 3.71 25.43
C ASN A 169 -0.32 3.65 23.95
N ARG A 170 -0.05 4.80 23.32
CA ARG A 170 0.35 4.87 21.90
C ARG A 170 1.60 4.04 21.58
N HIS A 171 2.47 3.77 22.54
CA HIS A 171 3.65 2.92 22.37
C HIS A 171 3.31 1.43 22.23
N ASP A 172 2.14 0.98 22.69
CA ASP A 172 1.69 -0.41 22.54
C ASP A 172 1.11 -0.71 21.15
N ALA A 173 0.80 0.33 20.37
CA ALA A 173 0.19 0.18 19.04
C ALA A 173 1.03 -0.71 18.10
N ASP A 174 2.36 -0.53 18.09
CA ASP A 174 3.23 -1.35 17.23
C ASP A 174 3.16 -2.83 17.63
N GLN A 175 3.16 -3.11 18.94
CA GLN A 175 3.08 -4.49 19.42
C GLN A 175 1.72 -5.11 19.16
N LEU A 176 0.63 -4.36 19.25
CA LEU A 176 -0.70 -4.83 18.89
C LEU A 176 -0.78 -5.17 17.39
N LEU A 177 -0.19 -4.31 16.53
CA LEU A 177 -0.07 -4.58 15.11
C LEU A 177 0.78 -5.84 14.86
N ASP A 178 1.95 -5.99 15.50
CA ASP A 178 2.79 -7.18 15.35
C ASP A 178 2.07 -8.47 15.75
N LEU A 179 1.29 -8.44 16.84
CA LEU A 179 0.52 -9.59 17.35
C LEU A 179 -0.70 -9.94 16.50
N THR A 180 -1.14 -9.05 15.61
CA THR A 180 -2.29 -9.28 14.72
C THR A 180 -1.85 -9.56 13.29
N VAL A 181 -0.99 -8.69 12.74
CA VAL A 181 -0.42 -8.82 11.39
C VAL A 181 0.48 -10.05 11.27
N GLY A 182 1.32 -10.32 12.28
CA GLY A 182 2.29 -11.42 12.24
C GLY A 182 1.65 -12.79 12.05
N PRO A 183 0.68 -13.20 12.90
CA PRO A 183 -0.02 -14.47 12.73
C PRO A 183 -0.83 -14.56 11.44
N ALA A 184 -1.46 -13.45 11.00
CA ALA A 184 -2.19 -13.41 9.73
C ALA A 184 -1.24 -13.62 8.53
N PHE A 185 -0.11 -12.92 8.51
CA PHE A 185 0.95 -13.10 7.52
C PHE A 185 1.50 -14.53 7.53
N TYR A 186 1.81 -15.08 8.71
CA TYR A 186 2.34 -16.44 8.85
C TYR A 186 1.36 -17.49 8.29
N ARG A 187 0.05 -17.32 8.54
CA ARG A 187 -0.96 -18.22 7.95
C ARG A 187 -1.12 -18.03 6.46
N ALA A 188 -1.17 -16.80 5.97
CA ALA A 188 -1.31 -16.51 4.55
C ALA A 188 -0.09 -16.98 3.74
N PHE A 189 1.12 -16.78 4.26
CA PHE A 189 2.36 -16.97 3.50
C PHE A 189 3.05 -18.30 3.77
N MET A 190 3.05 -18.79 5.02
CA MET A 190 3.85 -19.97 5.39
C MET A 190 3.02 -21.26 5.46
N THR A 191 1.82 -21.21 6.06
CA THR A 191 1.13 -22.46 6.46
C THR A 191 -0.18 -22.74 5.73
N GLY A 192 -0.81 -21.74 5.11
CA GLY A 192 -2.11 -21.89 4.45
C GLY A 192 -3.26 -22.26 5.38
N GLN A 193 -3.09 -22.12 6.70
CA GLN A 193 -4.12 -22.48 7.68
C GLN A 193 -5.32 -21.53 7.60
N PRO A 194 -6.54 -22.02 7.87
CA PRO A 194 -7.75 -21.21 7.79
C PRO A 194 -7.71 -20.03 8.77
N MET A 195 -8.27 -18.90 8.35
CA MET A 195 -8.36 -17.65 9.12
C MET A 195 -9.83 -17.21 9.21
N ASP A 196 -10.63 -17.99 9.94
CA ASP A 196 -12.04 -17.70 10.16
C ASP A 196 -12.27 -16.49 11.11
N PRO A 197 -13.51 -15.96 11.22
CA PRO A 197 -13.80 -14.87 12.15
C PRO A 197 -13.45 -15.20 13.61
N GLY A 198 -13.49 -16.48 14.01
CA GLY A 198 -13.05 -16.92 15.33
C GLY A 198 -11.55 -16.77 15.55
N PHE A 199 -10.73 -16.97 14.51
CA PHE A 199 -9.30 -16.70 14.53
C PHE A 199 -9.01 -15.23 14.78
N VAL A 200 -9.68 -14.33 14.06
CA VAL A 200 -9.56 -12.88 14.24
C VAL A 200 -9.88 -12.49 15.68
N LYS A 201 -11.03 -12.95 16.20
CA LYS A 201 -11.44 -12.65 17.58
C LYS A 201 -10.46 -13.18 18.63
N ARG A 202 -9.93 -14.39 18.45
CA ARG A 202 -8.93 -14.96 19.36
C ARG A 202 -7.62 -14.16 19.34
N LEU A 203 -7.18 -13.72 18.17
CA LEU A 203 -6.00 -12.86 18.06
C LEU A 203 -6.21 -11.52 18.75
N THR A 204 -7.35 -10.85 18.53
CA THR A 204 -7.65 -9.58 19.19
C THR A 204 -7.66 -9.71 20.72
N VAL A 205 -8.33 -10.75 21.25
CA VAL A 205 -8.35 -11.01 22.70
C VAL A 205 -6.93 -11.28 23.23
N ALA A 206 -6.12 -12.06 22.52
CA ALA A 206 -4.75 -12.34 22.92
C ALA A 206 -3.85 -11.09 22.85
N ALA A 207 -4.03 -10.25 21.84
CA ALA A 207 -3.28 -9.01 21.67
C ALA A 207 -3.58 -7.99 22.78
N LEU A 208 -4.84 -7.90 23.20
CA LEU A 208 -5.32 -6.98 24.24
C LEU A 208 -5.22 -7.53 25.67
N ALA A 209 -4.77 -8.78 25.85
CA ALA A 209 -4.63 -9.39 27.16
C ALA A 209 -3.66 -8.57 28.03
N PRO A 210 -3.95 -8.38 29.34
CA PRO A 210 -3.06 -7.67 30.25
C PRO A 210 -1.66 -8.27 30.21
N ARG A 211 -0.66 -7.42 29.98
CA ARG A 211 0.73 -7.85 30.00
C ARG A 211 1.25 -7.76 31.43
N HIS A 212 1.78 -8.86 31.93
CA HIS A 212 2.64 -8.79 33.10
C HIS A 212 3.97 -8.18 32.63
N ASP A 213 4.34 -7.03 33.20
CA ASP A 213 5.68 -6.45 33.08
C ASP A 213 6.69 -7.43 33.68
N SER A 214 7.06 -8.45 32.92
CA SER A 214 8.26 -9.21 33.18
C SER A 214 9.39 -8.46 32.49
N PRO A 215 10.36 -7.89 33.23
CA PRO A 215 11.49 -7.25 32.58
C PRO A 215 12.24 -8.32 31.79
N CYS A 216 12.10 -8.30 30.47
CA CYS A 216 13.03 -8.98 29.56
C CYS A 216 14.38 -8.25 29.62
N ALA A 217 15.02 -8.26 30.78
CA ALA A 217 16.38 -7.78 30.96
C ALA A 217 17.31 -8.77 30.24
N GLY A 218 17.69 -8.45 29.00
CA GLY A 218 18.82 -9.14 28.34
C GLY A 218 18.68 -9.45 26.86
N LEU A 219 17.52 -9.26 26.22
CA LEU A 219 17.43 -9.44 24.77
C LEU A 219 18.02 -8.21 24.08
N ARG A 220 19.24 -8.36 23.54
CA ARG A 220 19.80 -7.37 22.62
C ARG A 220 18.86 -7.27 21.40
N PRO A 221 18.57 -6.06 20.90
CA PRO A 221 17.79 -5.91 19.68
C PRO A 221 18.47 -6.67 18.55
N PHE A 222 17.66 -7.33 17.72
CA PHE A 222 18.15 -8.06 16.55
C PHE A 222 18.96 -7.08 15.68
N PRO A 223 20.22 -7.39 15.33
CA PRO A 223 21.02 -6.49 14.51
C PRO A 223 20.31 -6.34 13.15
N GLY A 224 19.81 -5.14 12.88
CA GLY A 224 19.27 -4.80 11.57
C GLY A 224 20.35 -4.97 10.49
N PRO A 225 19.96 -5.16 9.22
CA PRO A 225 20.92 -5.36 8.14
C PRO A 225 21.89 -4.17 8.07
N SER A 226 23.19 -4.48 8.14
CA SER A 226 24.29 -3.52 7.97
C SER A 226 24.14 -2.80 6.64
N ARG A 227 24.27 -1.46 6.67
CA ARG A 227 24.21 -0.59 5.49
C ARG A 227 25.30 -0.89 4.48
#